data_AF-G5E171-F1
#
_entry.id   AF-G5E171-F1
#
_cell.length_a   1.000
_cell.length_b   1.000
_cell.length_c   1.000
_cell.angle_alpha   90.00
_cell.angle_beta   90.00
_cell.angle_gamma   90.00
#
_symmetry.space_group_name_H-M   'P 1'
#
loop_
_entity.id
_entity.type
_entity.pdbx_description
1 polymer ?
#
loop_
_entity_poly.entity_id
_entity_poly.type
_entity_poly.pdbx_seq_one_letter_code
_entity_poly.pdbx_strand_id
1 'polypeptide(L)'
;EELSAVLQQHLMADFTGIDWMVRHGRSMAFSVAIHVASNRLCTSKFYNSIEPVVFSNATADRIPIAVSGIRGMGFIMRHYVESEGGNFPPKLITLFIKCLQNNDLFQDITKILDTASLDMLNECYRRSLKKLATQSDSTEQIDETILT
;
A
#
# COMPACT_ATOMS: atom_id res chain seq x y z
N GLU A 1 -20.73 10.41 -10.06
CA GLU A 1 -21.42 9.93 -8.85
C GLU A 1 -21.52 8.41 -8.80
N GLU A 2 -21.79 7.72 -9.92
CA GLU A 2 -21.87 6.26 -10.00
C GLU A 2 -20.65 5.51 -9.41
N LEU A 3 -19.42 5.95 -9.70
CA LEU A 3 -18.21 5.36 -9.14
C LEU A 3 -18.19 5.39 -7.60
N SER A 4 -18.61 6.51 -7.00
CA SER A 4 -18.68 6.66 -5.54
C SER A 4 -19.73 5.73 -4.93
N ALA A 5 -20.88 5.61 -5.58
CA ALA A 5 -21.96 4.72 -5.15
C ALA A 5 -21.51 3.24 -5.20
N VAL A 6 -20.90 2.80 -6.30
CA VAL A 6 -20.40 1.42 -6.44
C VAL A 6 -19.31 1.11 -5.39
N LEU A 7 -18.37 2.02 -5.16
CA LEU A 7 -17.34 1.86 -4.13
C LEU A 7 -17.95 1.71 -2.73
N GLN A 8 -18.82 2.64 -2.34
CA GLN A 8 -19.38 2.68 -0.99
C GLN A 8 -20.37 1.55 -0.73
N GLN A 9 -21.22 1.23 -1.72
CA GLN A 9 -22.31 0.26 -1.55
C GLN A 9 -21.87 -1.19 -1.74
N HIS A 10 -20.81 -1.44 -2.52
CA HIS A 10 -20.43 -2.82 -2.88
C HIS A 10 -19.01 -3.20 -2.46
N LEU A 11 -18.05 -2.28 -2.46
CA LEU A 11 -16.64 -2.61 -2.22
C LEU A 11 -16.16 -2.24 -0.82
N MET A 12 -16.74 -1.20 -0.23
CA MET A 12 -16.39 -0.63 1.07
C MET A 12 -17.53 -0.75 2.10
N ALA A 13 -18.60 -1.45 1.74
CA ALA A 13 -19.75 -1.67 2.60
C ALA A 13 -19.35 -2.45 3.87
N ASP A 14 -20.12 -2.24 4.94
CA ASP A 14 -19.87 -2.87 6.24
C ASP A 14 -19.68 -4.39 6.12
N PHE A 15 -18.70 -4.89 6.86
CA PHE A 15 -18.29 -6.29 6.88
C PHE A 15 -18.87 -7.05 8.09
N THR A 16 -19.69 -6.41 8.93
CA THR A 16 -20.35 -7.10 10.05
C THR A 16 -21.38 -8.12 9.52
N GLY A 17 -21.29 -9.36 10.00
CA GLY A 17 -22.27 -10.41 9.70
C GLY A 17 -22.29 -10.95 8.26
N ILE A 18 -21.37 -10.52 7.38
CA ILE A 18 -21.30 -11.03 6.00
C ILE A 18 -20.47 -12.32 5.91
N ASP A 19 -20.83 -13.19 4.97
CA ASP A 19 -20.06 -14.39 4.67
C ASP A 19 -18.63 -14.05 4.22
N TRP A 20 -17.65 -14.83 4.68
CA TRP A 20 -16.24 -14.54 4.44
C TRP A 20 -15.86 -14.66 2.94
N MET A 21 -16.56 -15.48 2.16
CA MET A 21 -16.34 -15.60 0.72
C MET A 21 -16.86 -14.35 -0.01
N VAL A 22 -17.99 -13.79 0.44
CA VAL A 22 -18.48 -12.49 -0.06
C VAL A 22 -17.47 -11.40 0.26
N ARG A 23 -16.93 -11.38 1.49
CA ARG A 23 -15.89 -10.42 1.87
C ARG A 23 -14.63 -10.57 1.00
N HIS A 24 -14.22 -11.80 0.70
CA HIS A 24 -13.09 -12.08 -0.19
C HIS A 24 -13.35 -11.58 -1.63
N GLY A 25 -14.52 -11.85 -2.21
CA GLY A 25 -14.86 -11.33 -3.53
C GLY A 25 -14.83 -9.79 -3.58
N ARG A 26 -15.34 -9.14 -2.53
CA ARG A 26 -15.32 -7.67 -2.40
C ARG A 26 -13.90 -7.12 -2.25
N SER A 27 -13.07 -7.72 -1.40
CA SER A 27 -11.69 -7.24 -1.19
C SER A 27 -10.85 -7.41 -2.46
N MET A 28 -11.04 -8.49 -3.21
CA MET A 28 -10.39 -8.70 -4.50
C MET A 28 -10.83 -7.66 -5.53
N ALA A 29 -12.13 -7.47 -5.72
CA ALA A 29 -12.67 -6.48 -6.64
C ALA A 29 -12.22 -5.05 -6.27
N PHE A 30 -12.15 -4.75 -4.98
CA PHE A 30 -11.63 -3.47 -4.49
C PHE A 30 -10.16 -3.26 -4.83
N SER A 31 -9.30 -4.29 -4.69
CA SER A 31 -7.89 -4.20 -5.09
C SER A 31 -7.72 -3.93 -6.59
N VAL A 32 -8.55 -4.54 -7.44
CA VAL A 32 -8.56 -4.30 -8.89
C VAL A 32 -9.05 -2.89 -9.21
N ALA A 33 -10.09 -2.41 -8.51
CA ALA A 33 -10.57 -1.04 -8.67
C ALA A 33 -9.47 -0.01 -8.36
N ILE A 34 -8.69 -0.23 -7.29
CA ILE A 34 -7.51 0.61 -6.96
C ILE A 34 -6.46 0.55 -8.07
N HIS A 35 -6.16 -0.63 -8.61
CA HIS A 35 -5.20 -0.77 -9.70
C HIS A 35 -5.61 0.01 -10.95
N VAL A 36 -6.85 -0.19 -11.40
CA VAL A 36 -7.37 0.35 -12.66
C VAL A 36 -7.65 1.86 -12.57
N ALA A 37 -8.07 2.34 -11.40
CA ALA A 37 -8.51 3.72 -11.21
C ALA A 37 -7.68 4.48 -10.16
N SER A 38 -6.42 4.10 -9.95
CA SER A 38 -5.50 4.72 -8.97
C SER A 38 -5.48 6.26 -9.07
N ASN A 39 -5.36 6.80 -10.28
CA ASN A 39 -5.36 8.25 -10.55
C ASN A 39 -6.66 8.98 -10.15
N ARG A 40 -7.77 8.25 -9.97
CA ARG A 40 -9.06 8.81 -9.54
C ARG A 40 -9.32 8.54 -8.06
N LEU A 41 -8.95 7.34 -7.60
CA LEU A 41 -9.23 6.84 -6.26
C LEU A 41 -8.22 7.33 -5.23
N CYS A 42 -6.95 7.48 -5.60
CA CYS A 42 -5.91 7.97 -4.68
C CYS A 42 -5.89 9.51 -4.56
N THR A 43 -6.94 10.19 -5.04
CA THR A 43 -7.10 11.64 -4.86
C THR A 43 -7.68 11.94 -3.47
N SER A 44 -7.42 13.15 -2.95
CA SER A 44 -7.87 13.61 -1.61
C SER A 44 -9.36 13.35 -1.33
N LYS A 45 -10.21 13.33 -2.36
CA LYS A 45 -11.65 13.08 -2.26
C LYS A 45 -12.02 11.67 -1.76
N PHE A 46 -11.22 10.66 -2.09
CA PHE A 46 -11.52 9.25 -1.77
C PHE A 46 -10.45 8.59 -0.91
N TYR A 47 -9.25 9.17 -0.87
CA TYR A 47 -8.09 8.62 -0.17
C TYR A 47 -8.38 8.27 1.30
N ASN A 48 -9.01 9.21 2.03
CA ASN A 48 -9.35 9.06 3.44
C ASN A 48 -10.32 7.90 3.72
N SER A 49 -11.05 7.44 2.71
CA SER A 49 -11.97 6.31 2.83
C SER A 49 -11.35 5.00 2.34
N ILE A 50 -10.41 5.05 1.40
CA ILE A 50 -9.79 3.85 0.82
C ILE A 50 -8.76 3.22 1.75
N GLU A 51 -7.86 4.03 2.33
CA GLU A 51 -6.80 3.53 3.22
C GLU A 51 -7.33 2.64 4.35
N PRO A 52 -8.36 3.05 5.12
CA PRO A 52 -8.90 2.21 6.19
C PRO A 52 -9.40 0.84 5.72
N VAL A 53 -10.04 0.79 4.54
CA VAL A 53 -10.56 -0.47 3.97
C VAL A 53 -9.43 -1.37 3.51
N VAL A 54 -8.41 -0.81 2.84
CA VAL A 54 -7.22 -1.56 2.42
C VAL A 54 -6.48 -2.11 3.63
N PHE A 55 -6.27 -1.30 4.67
CA PHE A 55 -5.58 -1.73 5.89
C PHE A 55 -6.37 -2.80 6.64
N SER A 56 -7.69 -2.64 6.77
CA SER A 56 -8.56 -3.64 7.39
C SER A 56 -8.53 -4.98 6.66
N ASN A 57 -8.51 -4.95 5.32
CA ASN A 57 -8.38 -6.16 4.52
C ASN A 57 -7.00 -6.80 4.71
N ALA A 58 -5.92 -6.01 4.71
CA ALA A 58 -4.55 -6.50 4.84
C ALA A 58 -4.26 -7.21 6.17
N THR A 59 -4.98 -6.85 7.24
CA THR A 59 -4.87 -7.46 8.56
C THR A 59 -5.96 -8.49 8.85
N ALA A 60 -6.70 -8.95 7.83
CA ALA A 60 -7.76 -9.93 8.04
C ALA A 60 -7.18 -11.31 8.37
N ASP A 61 -7.81 -12.04 9.30
CA ASP A 61 -7.38 -13.40 9.70
C ASP A 61 -7.47 -14.43 8.55
N ARG A 62 -8.26 -14.12 7.51
CA ARG A 62 -8.39 -14.97 6.32
C ARG A 62 -7.35 -14.54 5.30
N ILE A 63 -6.38 -15.43 5.05
CA ILE A 63 -5.29 -15.23 4.07
C ILE A 63 -5.79 -14.65 2.72
N PRO A 64 -6.85 -15.16 2.07
CA PRO A 64 -7.32 -14.62 0.79
C PRO A 64 -7.74 -13.14 0.83
N ILE A 65 -8.25 -12.68 1.99
CA ILE A 65 -8.66 -11.30 2.22
C ILE A 65 -7.41 -10.44 2.50
N ALA A 66 -6.50 -10.93 3.35
CA ALA A 66 -5.21 -10.30 3.65
C ALA A 66 -4.41 -10.02 2.38
N VAL A 67 -4.28 -11.02 1.54
CA VAL A 67 -3.65 -10.95 0.22
C VAL A 67 -4.23 -9.80 -0.63
N SER A 68 -5.54 -9.67 -0.69
CA SER A 68 -6.21 -8.62 -1.47
C SER A 68 -5.92 -7.22 -0.92
N GLY A 69 -5.85 -7.10 0.42
CA GLY A 69 -5.43 -5.86 1.08
C GLY A 69 -3.98 -5.50 0.79
N ILE A 70 -3.06 -6.47 0.81
CA ILE A 70 -1.64 -6.26 0.50
C ILE A 70 -1.45 -5.82 -0.96
N ARG A 71 -2.18 -6.43 -1.92
CA ARG A 71 -2.21 -5.94 -3.31
C ARG A 71 -2.68 -4.50 -3.39
N GLY A 72 -3.77 -4.16 -2.68
CA GLY A 72 -4.29 -2.80 -2.61
C GLY A 72 -3.24 -1.79 -2.11
N MET A 73 -2.50 -2.13 -1.04
CA MET A 73 -1.38 -1.31 -0.55
C MET A 73 -0.30 -1.13 -1.62
N GLY A 74 0.07 -2.20 -2.32
CA GLY A 74 1.05 -2.15 -3.42
C GLY A 74 0.63 -1.22 -4.56
N PHE A 75 -0.65 -1.25 -4.96
CA PHE A 75 -1.16 -0.34 -5.99
C PHE A 75 -1.20 1.12 -5.55
N ILE A 76 -1.54 1.39 -4.28
CA ILE A 76 -1.46 2.73 -3.70
C ILE A 76 0.00 3.22 -3.70
N MET A 77 0.93 2.39 -3.22
CA MET A 77 2.35 2.73 -3.22
C MET A 77 2.86 3.00 -4.65
N ARG A 78 2.47 2.19 -5.64
CA ARG A 78 2.80 2.46 -7.04
C ARG A 78 2.33 3.86 -7.48
N HIS A 79 1.10 4.24 -7.14
CA HIS A 79 0.57 5.56 -7.46
C HIS A 79 1.41 6.69 -6.82
N TYR A 80 1.82 6.53 -5.56
CA TYR A 80 2.72 7.50 -4.89
C TYR A 80 4.06 7.64 -5.59
N VAL A 81 4.63 6.54 -6.11
CA VAL A 81 5.87 6.59 -6.89
C VAL A 81 5.66 7.34 -8.21
N GLU A 82 4.57 7.05 -8.91
CA GLU A 82 4.29 7.60 -10.24
C GLU A 82 3.81 9.06 -10.19
N SER A 83 3.06 9.46 -9.17
CA SER A 83 2.36 10.75 -9.10
C SER A 83 2.88 11.70 -8.02
N GLU A 84 3.48 11.19 -6.94
CA GLU A 84 3.89 11.98 -5.76
C GLU A 84 5.40 11.83 -5.44
N GLY A 85 6.21 11.41 -6.41
CA GLY A 85 7.67 11.31 -6.25
C GLY A 85 8.15 10.29 -5.21
N GLY A 86 7.27 9.40 -4.75
CA GLY A 86 7.57 8.37 -3.75
C GLY A 86 7.46 8.83 -2.30
N ASN A 87 6.71 9.89 -1.99
CA ASN A 87 6.44 10.30 -0.61
C ASN A 87 5.25 9.51 -0.03
N PHE A 88 5.51 8.42 0.69
CA PHE A 88 4.44 7.56 1.22
C PHE A 88 4.01 7.94 2.64
N PRO A 89 2.72 7.73 2.99
CA PRO A 89 2.29 7.80 4.38
C PRO A 89 3.05 6.78 5.27
N PRO A 90 3.58 7.20 6.45
CA PRO A 90 4.36 6.31 7.32
C PRO A 90 3.60 5.04 7.74
N LYS A 91 2.27 5.15 7.91
CA LYS A 91 1.40 4.03 8.26
C LYS A 91 1.32 2.97 7.16
N LEU A 92 1.25 3.41 5.90
CA LEU A 92 1.24 2.53 4.72
C LEU A 92 2.54 1.71 4.65
N ILE A 93 3.69 2.37 4.79
CA ILE A 93 5.01 1.71 4.80
C ILE A 93 5.09 0.68 5.93
N THR A 94 4.76 1.11 7.15
CA THR A 94 4.89 0.27 8.35
C THR A 94 4.03 -0.98 8.26
N LEU A 95 2.77 -0.84 7.82
CA LEU A 95 1.86 -1.96 7.71
C LEU A 95 2.28 -2.91 6.58
N PHE A 96 2.69 -2.37 5.44
CA PHE A 96 3.17 -3.17 4.31
C PHE A 96 4.37 -4.03 4.70
N ILE A 97 5.38 -3.46 5.38
CA ILE A 97 6.53 -4.22 5.89
C ILE A 97 6.10 -5.32 6.86
N LYS A 98 5.19 -5.03 7.80
CA LYS A 98 4.68 -6.05 8.74
C LYS A 98 4.00 -7.22 8.03
N CYS A 99 3.23 -6.94 6.98
CA CYS A 99 2.59 -7.99 6.18
C CYS A 99 3.62 -8.84 5.43
N LEU A 100 4.69 -8.24 4.90
CA LEU A 100 5.78 -8.96 4.21
C LEU A 100 6.62 -9.83 5.16
N GLN A 101 6.73 -9.45 6.42
CA GLN A 101 7.46 -10.22 7.44
C GLN A 101 6.65 -11.42 7.97
N ASN A 102 5.37 -11.54 7.61
CA ASN A 102 4.53 -12.65 8.03
C ASN A 102 4.78 -13.87 7.13
N ASN A 103 5.49 -14.87 7.65
CA ASN A 103 5.91 -16.07 6.92
C ASN A 103 4.76 -16.87 6.28
N ASP A 104 3.59 -16.89 6.92
CA ASP A 104 2.42 -17.62 6.42
C ASP A 104 1.83 -16.95 5.17
N LEU A 105 2.01 -15.64 5.05
CA LEU A 105 1.58 -14.86 3.89
C LEU A 105 2.70 -14.74 2.86
N PHE A 106 3.98 -14.89 3.24
CA PHE A 106 5.13 -14.66 2.36
C PHE A 106 5.09 -15.50 1.09
N GLN A 107 4.83 -16.81 1.19
CA GLN A 107 4.77 -17.72 0.04
C GLN A 107 3.60 -17.40 -0.90
N ASP A 108 2.47 -16.96 -0.36
CA ASP A 108 1.31 -16.54 -1.15
C ASP A 108 1.53 -15.15 -1.75
N ILE A 109 2.15 -14.22 -1.02
CA ILE A 109 2.55 -12.89 -1.49
C ILE A 109 3.54 -13.01 -2.67
N THR A 110 4.54 -13.91 -2.61
CA THR A 110 5.51 -14.10 -3.71
C THR A 110 4.89 -14.69 -4.98
N LYS A 111 3.88 -15.57 -4.85
CA LYS A 111 3.14 -16.12 -6.01
C LYS A 111 2.16 -15.11 -6.62
N ILE A 112 1.85 -14.05 -5.89
CA ILE A 112 0.81 -13.07 -6.20
C ILE A 112 1.40 -11.76 -6.72
N LEU A 113 2.56 -11.38 -6.19
CA LEU A 113 3.47 -10.46 -6.84
C LEU A 113 4.17 -11.24 -7.97
N ASP A 114 3.46 -11.50 -9.06
CA ASP A 114 4.07 -12.04 -10.28
C ASP A 114 5.35 -11.25 -10.63
N THR A 115 6.27 -11.88 -11.35
CA THR A 115 7.62 -11.37 -11.67
C THR A 115 7.67 -9.88 -12.00
N ALA A 116 6.69 -9.34 -12.73
CA ALA A 116 6.59 -7.91 -13.05
C ALA A 116 6.39 -7.00 -11.82
N SER A 117 5.64 -7.42 -10.81
CA SER A 117 5.45 -6.69 -9.55
C SER A 117 6.67 -6.83 -8.63
N LEU A 118 7.32 -8.00 -8.65
CA LEU A 118 8.57 -8.22 -7.92
C LEU A 118 9.71 -7.36 -8.51
N ASP A 119 9.80 -7.26 -9.84
CA ASP A 119 10.79 -6.43 -10.55
C ASP A 119 10.57 -4.94 -10.29
N MET A 120 9.32 -4.47 -10.30
CA MET A 120 8.99 -3.08 -9.96
C MET A 120 9.27 -2.76 -8.48
N LEU A 121 8.96 -3.68 -7.56
CA LEU A 121 9.23 -3.50 -6.13
C LEU A 121 10.72 -3.56 -5.83
N ASN A 122 11.46 -4.48 -6.47
CA ASN A 122 12.92 -4.57 -6.38
C ASN A 122 13.59 -3.31 -6.95
N GLU A 123 13.09 -2.77 -8.05
CA GLU A 123 13.59 -1.51 -8.61
C GLU A 123 13.31 -0.32 -7.68
N CYS A 124 12.12 -0.27 -7.05
CA CYS A 124 11.80 0.75 -6.03
C CYS A 124 12.70 0.62 -4.79
N TYR A 125 12.89 -0.60 -4.29
CA TYR A 125 13.76 -0.90 -3.16
C TYR A 125 15.22 -0.53 -3.48
N ARG A 126 15.71 -0.88 -4.68
CA ARG A 126 17.05 -0.56 -5.17
C ARG A 126 17.26 0.95 -5.31
N ARG A 127 16.28 1.70 -5.82
CA ARG A 127 16.35 3.18 -5.92
C ARG A 127 16.35 3.85 -4.56
N SER A 128 15.51 3.41 -3.64
CA SER A 128 15.46 3.92 -2.27
C SER A 128 16.75 3.62 -1.51
N LEU A 129 17.27 2.39 -1.60
CA LEU A 129 18.57 2.03 -1.04
C LEU A 129 19.73 2.80 -1.69
N LYS A 130 19.70 3.01 -3.01
CA LYS A 130 20.73 3.80 -3.69
C LYS A 130 20.71 5.24 -3.21
N LYS A 131 19.52 5.85 -3.06
CA LYS A 131 19.37 7.20 -2.49
C LYS A 131 19.95 7.29 -1.08
N LEU A 132 19.64 6.32 -0.22
CA LEU A 132 20.15 6.24 1.15
C LEU A 132 21.67 5.99 1.19
N ALA A 133 22.21 5.16 0.29
CA ALA A 133 23.65 4.89 0.20
C ALA A 133 24.44 6.06 -0.43
N THR A 134 23.79 6.90 -1.24
CA THR A 134 24.39 8.12 -1.80
C THR A 134 24.23 9.35 -0.90
N GLN A 135 23.47 9.25 0.19
CA GLN A 135 23.52 10.22 1.27
C GLN A 135 24.79 9.94 2.08
N SER A 136 25.93 10.39 1.57
CA SER A 136 27.14 10.50 2.37
C SER A 136 26.87 11.42 3.55
N ASP A 137 27.22 10.98 4.75
CA ASP A 137 27.15 11.73 6.01
C ASP A 137 27.39 13.22 5.79
N SER A 138 26.31 14.01 5.81
CA SER A 138 26.44 15.43 6.09
C SER A 138 26.74 15.53 7.58
N THR A 139 28.01 15.31 7.93
CA THR A 139 28.56 15.68 9.23
C THR A 139 28.22 17.15 9.42
N GLU A 140 27.28 17.40 10.33
CA GLU A 140 26.91 18.74 10.78
C GLU A 140 28.20 19.49 11.09
N GLN A 141 28.44 20.56 10.34
CA GLN A 141 29.46 21.53 10.69
C GLN A 141 28.90 22.27 11.91
N ILE A 142 29.29 21.84 13.11
CA ILE A 142 29.01 22.57 14.35
C ILE A 142 29.70 23.93 14.20
N ASP A 143 28.89 24.97 14.13
CA ASP A 143 29.31 26.36 14.04
C ASP A 143 29.93 26.78 15.39
N GLU A 144 31.26 26.67 15.53
CA GLU A 144 32.01 27.17 16.69
C GLU A 144 32.15 28.71 16.65
N THR A 145 31.02 29.43 16.57
CA THR A 145 30.96 30.88 16.75
C THR A 145 30.72 31.29 18.21
N ILE A 146 30.92 30.38 19.18
CA ILE A 146 30.93 30.73 20.60
C ILE A 146 32.24 30.28 21.23
N LEU A 147 33.25 31.16 21.17
CA LEU A 147 34.30 31.36 22.17
C LEU A 147 35.00 32.69 21.84
N THR A 148 34.48 33.79 22.38
CA THR A 148 35.20 35.06 22.56
C THR A 148 35.26 35.34 24.06
#